data_AF-A0A4V2XVA7-F1
#
_entry.id   AF-A0A4V2XVA7-F1
#
_cell.length_a   1.000
_cell.length_b   1.000
_cell.length_c   1.000
_cell.angle_alpha   90.00
_cell.angle_beta   90.00
_cell.angle_gamma   90.00
#
_symmetry.space_group_name_H-M   'P 1'
#
loop_
_entity.id
_entity.type
_entity.pdbx_description
1 polymer ?
#
loop_
_entity_poly.entity_id
_entity_poly.type
_entity_poly.pdbx_seq_one_letter_code
_entity_poly.pdbx_strand_id
1 'polypeptide(L)'
;MTRDLVIVGASVAGVALARALRSGGFTGRVRLVDREAEEPYDKPPLSKARLTEPTRLLTFREAERLGLELLLGVEATGLDTAARRLTLSDGSRLDYGVLVIATGMRARPPAWSGPGVHVLRTLADARALHAGLARGGDLVVVGGGFIGAEAAGTAISHGCRVTMVD
;
A
#
# COMPACT_ATOMS: atom_id res chain seq x y z
N MET A 1 15.20 -2.17 -29.19
CA MET A 1 13.88 -1.68 -28.73
C MET A 1 13.85 -1.72 -27.22
N THR A 2 14.02 -0.57 -26.56
CA THR A 2 13.82 -0.43 -25.12
C THR A 2 12.32 -0.61 -24.82
N ARG A 3 11.95 -1.70 -24.15
CA ARG A 3 10.56 -1.98 -23.79
C ARG A 3 10.24 -1.23 -22.50
N ASP A 4 9.32 -0.27 -22.56
CA ASP A 4 8.77 0.39 -21.37
C ASP A 4 8.12 -0.65 -20.46
N LEU A 5 8.52 -0.69 -19.19
CA LEU A 5 7.96 -1.60 -18.19
C LEU A 5 7.14 -0.80 -17.18
N VAL A 6 5.87 -1.18 -17.01
CA VAL A 6 4.94 -0.60 -16.04
C VAL A 6 4.65 -1.64 -14.97
N ILE A 7 4.85 -1.27 -13.71
CA ILE A 7 4.52 -2.06 -12.53
C ILE A 7 3.31 -1.40 -11.87
N VAL A 8 2.20 -2.12 -11.77
CA VAL A 8 0.99 -1.64 -11.07
C VAL A 8 1.03 -2.14 -9.63
N GLY A 9 1.35 -1.23 -8.70
CA GLY A 9 1.59 -1.49 -7.30
C GLY A 9 3.04 -1.15 -6.91
N ALA A 10 3.21 -0.19 -6.02
CA ALA A 10 4.48 0.29 -5.50
C ALA A 10 4.71 -0.13 -4.04
N SER A 11 4.18 -1.29 -3.63
CA SER A 11 4.54 -1.91 -2.35
C SER A 11 5.72 -2.89 -2.52
N VAL A 12 5.99 -3.73 -1.52
CA VAL A 12 7.19 -4.59 -1.43
C VAL A 12 7.49 -5.38 -2.71
N ALA A 13 6.47 -5.96 -3.36
CA ALA A 13 6.66 -6.74 -4.58
C ALA A 13 7.10 -5.85 -5.77
N GLY A 14 6.44 -4.71 -5.97
CA GLY A 14 6.77 -3.80 -7.07
C GLY A 14 8.12 -3.13 -6.88
N VAL A 15 8.43 -2.69 -5.66
CA VAL A 15 9.74 -2.09 -5.31
C VAL A 15 10.86 -3.11 -5.46
N ALA A 16 10.67 -4.35 -4.98
CA ALA A 16 11.67 -5.41 -5.12
C ALA A 16 11.95 -5.72 -6.59
N LEU A 17 10.91 -5.82 -7.42
CA LEU A 17 11.07 -6.01 -8.87
C LEU A 17 11.82 -4.85 -9.52
N ALA A 18 11.44 -3.60 -9.21
CA ALA A 18 12.09 -2.43 -9.79
C ALA A 18 13.60 -2.37 -9.46
N ARG A 19 13.96 -2.68 -8.20
CA ARG A 19 15.36 -2.81 -7.77
C ARG A 19 16.06 -3.96 -8.49
N ALA A 20 15.44 -5.14 -8.55
CA ALA A 20 16.00 -6.31 -9.22
C ALA A 20 16.26 -6.06 -10.71
N LEU A 21 15.35 -5.36 -11.41
CA LEU A 21 15.54 -4.94 -12.80
C LEU A 21 16.80 -4.09 -12.94
N ARG A 22 16.97 -3.08 -12.07
CA ARG A 22 18.15 -2.20 -12.12
C ARG A 22 19.44 -2.93 -11.76
N SER A 23 19.43 -3.74 -10.71
CA SER A 23 20.59 -4.58 -10.34
C SER A 23 20.94 -5.60 -11.42
N GLY A 24 19.95 -6.09 -12.17
CA GLY A 24 20.13 -7.00 -13.30
C GLY A 24 20.54 -6.31 -14.62
N GLY A 25 20.83 -5.01 -14.61
CA GLY A 25 21.29 -4.27 -15.79
C GLY A 25 20.18 -3.87 -16.76
N PHE A 26 18.90 -3.95 -16.38
CA PHE A 26 17.81 -3.45 -17.21
C PHE A 26 17.88 -1.93 -17.33
N THR A 27 18.12 -1.43 -18.54
CA THR A 27 18.25 0.00 -18.86
C THR A 27 16.96 0.63 -19.42
N GLY A 28 15.92 -0.17 -19.64
CA GLY A 28 14.63 0.32 -20.11
C GLY A 28 13.93 1.21 -19.07
N ARG A 29 12.98 2.01 -19.56
CA ARG A 29 12.11 2.83 -18.70
C ARG A 29 11.29 1.94 -17.77
N VAL A 30 11.25 2.29 -16.49
CA VAL A 30 10.45 1.57 -15.47
C VAL A 30 9.58 2.59 -14.75
N ARG A 31 8.26 2.35 -14.77
CA ARG A 31 7.26 3.14 -14.05
C ARG A 31 6.57 2.28 -13.00
N LEU A 32 6.44 2.80 -11.79
CA LEU A 32 5.61 2.22 -10.74
C LEU A 32 4.37 3.08 -10.58
N VAL A 33 3.19 2.48 -10.67
CA VAL A 33 1.90 3.16 -10.52
C VAL A 33 1.26 2.69 -9.21
N ASP A 34 0.88 3.61 -8.32
CA ASP A 34 0.16 3.27 -7.09
C ASP A 34 -0.88 4.33 -6.72
N ARG A 35 -1.99 3.86 -6.14
CA ARG A 35 -3.08 4.71 -5.63
C ARG A 35 -2.64 5.53 -4.42
N GLU A 36 -1.71 5.02 -3.63
CA GLU A 36 -1.24 5.69 -2.42
C GLU A 36 -0.27 6.81 -2.84
N ALA A 37 -0.47 8.02 -2.32
CA ALA A 37 0.36 9.19 -2.66
C ALA A 37 1.68 9.26 -1.87
N GLU A 38 1.82 8.40 -0.85
CA GLU A 38 2.97 8.31 0.02
C GLU A 38 4.11 7.54 -0.65
N GLU A 39 5.36 7.88 -0.36
CA GLU A 39 6.51 7.06 -0.75
C GLU A 39 6.29 5.60 -0.32
N PRO A 40 6.58 4.61 -1.19
CA PRO A 40 6.52 3.19 -0.87
C PRO A 40 7.06 2.87 0.51
N TYR A 41 6.29 2.14 1.31
CA TYR A 41 6.60 1.91 2.72
C TYR A 41 6.27 0.49 3.16
N ASP A 42 6.88 0.08 4.26
CA ASP A 42 6.71 -1.24 4.82
C ASP A 42 5.37 -1.33 5.58
N LYS A 43 4.53 -2.30 5.22
CA LYS A 43 3.16 -2.45 5.73
C LYS A 43 3.04 -3.30 7.01
N PRO A 44 3.82 -4.36 7.26
CA PRO A 44 3.76 -5.17 8.48
C PRO A 44 3.91 -4.37 9.78
N PRO A 45 4.65 -3.25 9.81
CA PRO A 45 4.65 -2.41 10.98
C PRO A 45 3.23 -1.97 11.36
N LEU A 46 2.36 -1.52 10.43
CA LEU A 46 1.08 -0.77 10.62
C LEU A 46 0.09 -1.18 11.74
N SER A 47 0.20 -2.39 12.32
CA SER A 47 -0.64 -2.94 13.40
C SER A 47 -0.07 -2.85 14.83
N LYS A 48 1.19 -2.48 14.98
CA LYS A 48 1.98 -2.35 16.23
C LYS A 48 1.92 -0.93 16.88
N ALA A 49 2.80 -0.61 17.84
CA ALA A 49 2.63 0.56 18.71
C ALA A 49 3.14 1.94 18.22
N ARG A 50 3.98 2.04 17.17
CA ARG A 50 4.57 3.33 16.69
C ARG A 50 4.70 3.43 15.17
N LEU A 51 3.62 3.75 14.45
CA LEU A 51 3.52 3.35 13.02
C LEU A 51 2.84 4.30 12.07
N THR A 52 2.52 5.49 12.55
CA THR A 52 2.13 6.58 11.67
C THR A 52 3.31 7.02 10.78
N GLU A 53 4.51 6.48 11.01
CA GLU A 53 5.76 6.75 10.30
C GLU A 53 6.47 5.42 9.93
N PRO A 54 5.96 4.66 8.95
CA PRO A 54 6.57 3.40 8.53
C PRO A 54 7.90 3.63 7.80
N THR A 55 8.79 2.64 7.88
CA THR A 55 10.04 2.63 7.10
C THR A 55 9.72 2.70 5.60
N ARG A 56 10.38 3.62 4.90
CA ARG A 56 10.26 3.74 3.45
C ARG A 56 10.99 2.58 2.77
N LEU A 57 10.28 1.88 1.89
CA LEU A 57 10.84 0.84 1.02
C LEU A 57 11.58 1.44 -0.17
N LEU A 58 11.14 2.59 -0.68
CA LEU A 58 11.76 3.31 -1.78
C LEU A 58 11.45 4.81 -1.61
N THR A 59 12.49 5.63 -1.49
CA THR A 59 12.34 7.09 -1.43
C THR A 59 12.35 7.70 -2.82
N PHE A 60 11.85 8.93 -2.99
CA PHE A 60 11.95 9.67 -4.24
C PHE A 60 13.39 9.84 -4.70
N ARG A 61 14.30 10.17 -3.76
CA ARG A 61 15.74 10.31 -4.03
C ARG A 61 16.36 9.00 -4.53
N GLU A 62 15.94 7.88 -3.95
CA GLU A 62 16.41 6.58 -4.42
C GLU A 62 15.85 6.23 -5.79
N ALA A 63 14.55 6.49 -6.02
CA ALA A 63 13.91 6.27 -7.32
C ALA A 63 14.59 7.06 -8.43
N GLU A 64 14.90 8.35 -8.19
CA GLU A 64 15.63 9.20 -9.13
C GLU A 64 17.02 8.63 -9.44
N ARG A 65 17.79 8.26 -8.41
CA ARG A 65 19.12 7.63 -8.59
C ARG A 65 19.05 6.33 -9.39
N LEU A 66 17.96 5.58 -9.27
CA LEU A 66 17.72 4.33 -9.99
C LEU A 66 17.03 4.56 -11.35
N GLY A 67 16.71 5.80 -11.74
CA GLY A 67 15.95 6.08 -12.97
C GLY A 67 14.59 5.39 -12.99
N LEU A 68 13.90 5.36 -11.86
CA LEU A 68 12.54 4.84 -11.70
C LEU A 68 11.56 6.01 -11.65
N GLU A 69 10.46 5.89 -12.38
CA GLU A 69 9.37 6.86 -12.34
C GLU A 69 8.28 6.38 -11.38
N LEU A 70 7.98 7.18 -10.36
CA LEU A 70 6.89 6.91 -9.42
C LEU A 70 5.68 7.74 -9.81
N LEU A 71 4.61 7.06 -10.22
CA LEU A 71 3.29 7.63 -10.49
C LEU A 71 2.40 7.27 -9.30
N LEU A 72 2.49 8.07 -8.24
CA LEU A 72 1.80 7.87 -6.97
C LEU A 72 0.53 8.71 -6.90
N GLY A 73 -0.41 8.32 -6.03
CA GLY A 73 -1.70 9.02 -5.88
C GLY A 73 -2.65 8.79 -7.05
N VAL A 74 -2.35 7.84 -7.95
CA VAL A 74 -3.14 7.57 -9.15
C VAL A 74 -3.39 6.07 -9.30
N GLU A 75 -4.66 5.70 -9.45
CA GLU A 75 -5.07 4.31 -9.53
C GLU A 75 -5.13 3.85 -10.99
N ALA A 76 -4.60 2.66 -11.28
CA ALA A 76 -4.90 1.97 -12.52
C ALA A 76 -6.34 1.44 -12.50
N THR A 77 -7.18 1.93 -13.41
CA THR A 77 -8.63 1.66 -13.44
C THR A 77 -9.06 0.77 -14.60
N GLY A 78 -8.22 0.59 -15.61
CA GLY A 78 -8.53 -0.25 -16.76
C GLY A 78 -7.28 -0.76 -17.46
N LEU A 79 -7.39 -1.96 -18.03
CA LEU A 79 -6.30 -2.62 -18.77
C LEU A 79 -6.82 -3.10 -20.13
N ASP A 80 -6.22 -2.58 -21.20
CA ASP A 80 -6.41 -3.05 -22.57
C ASP A 80 -5.16 -3.82 -23.01
N THR A 81 -5.27 -5.15 -23.09
CA THR A 81 -4.15 -6.02 -23.45
C THR A 81 -3.90 -6.08 -24.96
N ALA A 82 -4.91 -5.76 -25.78
CA ALA A 82 -4.77 -5.72 -27.24
C ALA A 82 -4.02 -4.46 -27.66
N ALA A 83 -4.42 -3.30 -27.13
CA ALA A 83 -3.73 -2.03 -27.36
C ALA A 83 -2.49 -1.83 -26.48
N ARG A 84 -2.25 -2.72 -25.51
CA ARG A 84 -1.15 -2.66 -24.51
C ARG A 84 -1.13 -1.34 -23.76
N ARG A 85 -2.27 -1.01 -23.16
CA ARG A 85 -2.53 0.29 -22.56
C ARG A 85 -3.19 0.16 -21.18
N LEU A 86 -2.69 0.95 -20.25
CA LEU A 86 -3.25 1.12 -18.91
C LEU A 86 -4.03 2.45 -18.85
N THR A 87 -5.23 2.43 -18.28
CA THR A 87 -6.01 3.63 -17.98
C THR A 87 -5.85 3.98 -16.51
N LEU A 88 -5.64 5.27 -16.24
CA LEU A 88 -5.45 5.80 -14.89
C LEU A 88 -6.68 6.58 -14.40
N SER A 89 -6.80 6.74 -13.09
CA SER A 89 -7.94 7.42 -12.44
C SER A 89 -8.03 8.92 -12.72
N ASP A 90 -6.93 9.54 -13.16
CA ASP A 90 -6.88 10.95 -13.61
C ASP A 90 -7.30 11.11 -15.09
N GLY A 91 -7.72 10.02 -15.75
CA GLY A 91 -8.10 9.99 -17.15
C GLY A 91 -6.93 9.83 -18.12
N SER A 92 -5.68 9.88 -17.64
CA SER A 92 -4.50 9.64 -18.47
C SER A 92 -4.34 8.16 -18.84
N ARG A 93 -3.47 7.90 -19.82
CA ARG A 93 -3.23 6.57 -20.37
C ARG A 93 -1.73 6.32 -20.50
N LEU A 94 -1.30 5.10 -20.16
CA LEU A 94 0.08 4.66 -20.27
C LEU A 94 0.17 3.47 -21.22
N ASP A 95 0.89 3.64 -22.33
CA ASP A 95 1.28 2.52 -23.17
C ASP A 95 2.42 1.74 -22.51
N TYR A 96 2.46 0.41 -22.69
CA TYR A 96 3.48 -0.43 -22.08
C TYR A 96 4.05 -1.48 -23.03
N GLY A 97 5.35 -1.74 -22.89
CA GLY A 97 6.03 -2.91 -23.44
C GLY A 97 5.86 -4.12 -22.54
N VAL A 98 5.96 -3.97 -21.22
CA VAL A 98 5.68 -5.06 -20.27
C VAL A 98 4.85 -4.49 -19.14
N LEU A 99 3.80 -5.19 -18.74
CA LEU A 99 2.99 -4.84 -17.58
C LEU A 99 3.18 -5.92 -16.52
N VAL A 100 3.46 -5.50 -15.28
CA VAL A 100 3.47 -6.38 -14.11
C VAL A 100 2.38 -5.93 -13.14
N ILE A 101 1.52 -6.87 -12.75
CA ILE A 101 0.47 -6.65 -11.76
C ILE A 101 1.03 -7.03 -10.38
N ALA A 102 1.28 -6.03 -9.55
CA ALA A 102 1.80 -6.13 -8.19
C ALA A 102 0.84 -5.46 -7.18
N THR A 103 -0.48 -5.50 -7.45
CA THR A 103 -1.52 -4.76 -6.72
C THR A 103 -1.77 -5.24 -5.29
N GLY A 104 -1.22 -6.41 -4.94
CA GLY A 104 -1.40 -7.01 -3.61
C GLY A 104 -2.87 -7.23 -3.25
N MET A 105 -3.17 -7.08 -1.96
CA MET A 105 -4.49 -7.34 -1.37
C MET A 105 -5.10 -6.08 -0.75
N ARG A 106 -6.42 -6.10 -0.58
CA ARG A 106 -7.19 -5.13 0.23
C ARG A 106 -7.78 -5.81 1.45
N ALA A 107 -8.05 -5.04 2.50
CA ALA A 107 -8.85 -5.53 3.62
C ALA A 107 -10.27 -5.83 3.12
N ARG A 108 -10.84 -6.96 3.58
CA ARG A 108 -12.25 -7.27 3.31
C ARG A 108 -13.11 -6.25 4.05
N PRO A 109 -14.02 -5.52 3.37
CA PRO A 109 -14.88 -4.58 4.05
C PRO A 109 -15.82 -5.33 5.00
N PRO A 110 -16.08 -4.79 6.21
CA PRO A 110 -17.12 -5.33 7.09
C PRO A 110 -18.51 -5.12 6.50
N ALA A 111 -19.50 -5.85 7.02
CA ALA A 111 -20.91 -5.70 6.61
C ALA A 111 -21.56 -4.40 7.14
N TRP A 112 -20.89 -3.71 8.05
CA TRP A 112 -21.32 -2.45 8.65
C TRP A 112 -20.38 -1.30 8.26
N SER A 113 -20.88 -0.07 8.32
CA SER A 113 -20.10 1.14 8.06
C SER A 113 -20.52 2.25 9.01
N GLY A 114 -19.69 3.27 9.16
CA GLY A 114 -19.97 4.42 9.99
C GLY A 114 -18.75 4.87 10.80
N PRO A 115 -18.89 5.97 11.56
CA PRO A 115 -17.84 6.45 12.45
C PRO A 115 -17.36 5.37 13.43
N GLY A 116 -16.05 5.23 13.59
CA GLY A 116 -15.44 4.24 14.50
C GLY A 116 -15.29 2.83 13.92
N VAL A 117 -15.76 2.59 12.69
CA VAL A 117 -15.49 1.34 11.97
C VAL A 117 -14.19 1.49 11.18
N HIS A 118 -13.19 0.70 11.52
CA HIS A 118 -11.87 0.73 10.89
C HIS A 118 -11.55 -0.60 10.21
N VAL A 119 -10.88 -0.53 9.07
CA VAL A 119 -10.04 -1.62 8.54
C VAL A 119 -8.58 -1.22 8.73
N LEU A 120 -7.64 -2.15 8.54
CA LEU A 120 -6.21 -1.84 8.63
C LEU A 120 -5.44 -2.45 7.45
N ARG A 121 -5.08 -1.62 6.47
CA ARG A 121 -4.25 -2.03 5.32
C ARG A 121 -3.28 -0.95 4.82
N THR A 122 -3.65 0.31 4.94
CA THR A 122 -2.90 1.47 4.45
C THR A 122 -2.42 2.33 5.61
N LEU A 123 -1.49 3.24 5.34
CA LEU A 123 -1.05 4.24 6.31
C LEU A 123 -2.20 5.18 6.72
N ALA A 124 -3.12 5.48 5.80
CA ALA A 124 -4.32 6.24 6.11
C ALA A 124 -5.21 5.50 7.12
N ASP A 125 -5.41 4.20 6.93
CA ASP A 125 -6.14 3.34 7.88
C ASP A 125 -5.48 3.34 9.27
N ALA A 126 -4.15 3.17 9.31
CA ALA A 126 -3.39 3.14 10.55
C ALA A 126 -3.48 4.47 11.32
N ARG A 127 -3.38 5.61 10.61
CA ARG A 127 -3.56 6.95 11.18
C ARG A 127 -4.97 7.12 11.74
N ALA A 128 -6.00 6.69 11.01
CA ALA A 128 -7.39 6.78 11.45
C ALA A 128 -7.66 5.93 12.69
N LEU A 129 -7.14 4.69 12.74
CA LEU A 129 -7.24 3.82 13.90
C LEU A 129 -6.53 4.42 15.12
N HIS A 130 -5.28 4.88 14.98
CA HIS A 130 -4.52 5.46 16.09
C HIS A 130 -5.18 6.72 16.66
N ALA A 131 -5.76 7.57 15.82
CA ALA A 131 -6.54 8.73 16.29
C ALA A 131 -7.75 8.30 17.13
N GLY A 132 -8.34 7.14 16.85
CA GLY A 132 -9.35 6.49 17.67
C GLY A 132 -8.81 6.00 19.01
N LEU A 133 -7.73 5.23 18.97
CA LEU A 133 -7.10 4.62 20.16
C LEU A 133 -6.60 5.65 21.16
N ALA A 134 -6.12 6.81 20.70
CA ALA A 134 -5.64 7.89 21.56
C ALA A 134 -6.71 8.45 22.51
N ARG A 135 -8.00 8.21 22.23
CA ARG A 135 -9.11 8.60 23.11
C ARG A 135 -9.41 7.58 24.21
N GLY A 136 -8.83 6.38 24.14
CA GLY A 136 -9.16 5.26 25.01
C GLY A 136 -10.58 4.72 24.78
N GLY A 137 -11.07 3.91 25.74
CA GLY A 137 -12.42 3.38 25.73
C GLY A 137 -12.52 1.91 25.28
N ASP A 138 -13.69 1.53 24.77
CA ASP A 138 -13.99 0.15 24.36
C ASP A 138 -13.69 -0.05 22.87
N LEU A 139 -12.94 -1.11 22.56
CA LEU A 139 -12.65 -1.52 21.19
C LEU A 139 -13.09 -2.97 20.97
N VAL A 140 -13.80 -3.21 19.88
CA VAL A 140 -14.10 -4.56 19.38
C VAL A 140 -13.20 -4.84 18.18
N VAL A 141 -12.42 -5.92 18.25
CA VAL A 141 -11.63 -6.46 17.14
C VAL A 141 -12.39 -7.63 16.55
N VAL A 142 -12.72 -7.55 15.26
CA VAL A 142 -13.40 -8.63 14.52
C VAL A 142 -12.39 -9.35 13.66
N GLY A 143 -12.13 -10.62 13.98
CA GLY A 143 -11.12 -11.49 13.37
C GLY A 143 -9.90 -11.68 14.27
N GLY A 144 -9.69 -12.91 14.72
CA GLY A 144 -8.62 -13.32 15.64
C GLY A 144 -7.28 -13.65 14.99
N GLY A 145 -7.07 -13.26 13.73
CA GLY A 145 -5.81 -13.47 13.01
C GLY A 145 -4.67 -12.56 13.48
N PHE A 146 -3.47 -12.73 12.91
CA PHE A 146 -2.26 -11.98 13.30
C PHE A 146 -2.48 -10.46 13.39
N ILE A 147 -3.08 -9.84 12.36
CA ILE A 147 -3.33 -8.39 12.35
C ILE A 147 -4.30 -7.99 13.46
N GLY A 148 -5.34 -8.79 13.71
CA GLY A 148 -6.31 -8.54 14.78
C GLY A 148 -5.67 -8.60 16.15
N ALA A 149 -4.86 -9.65 16.42
CA ALA A 149 -4.13 -9.80 17.66
C ALA A 149 -3.10 -8.68 17.90
N GLU A 150 -2.35 -8.28 16.87
CA GLU A 150 -1.41 -7.15 16.96
C GLU A 150 -2.15 -5.83 17.24
N ALA A 151 -3.25 -5.56 16.53
CA ALA A 151 -4.06 -4.36 16.74
C ALA A 151 -4.69 -4.33 18.14
N ALA A 152 -5.16 -5.48 18.65
CA ALA A 152 -5.65 -5.63 20.02
C ALA A 152 -4.54 -5.28 21.04
N GLY A 153 -3.34 -5.83 20.86
CA GLY A 153 -2.18 -5.52 21.72
C GLY A 153 -1.85 -4.03 21.73
N THR A 154 -1.84 -3.40 20.56
CA THR A 154 -1.63 -1.94 20.42
C THR A 154 -2.73 -1.14 21.11
N ALA A 155 -3.99 -1.55 21.00
CA ALA A 155 -5.10 -0.87 21.67
C ALA A 155 -5.00 -0.98 23.20
N ILE A 156 -4.63 -2.16 23.72
CA ILE A 156 -4.38 -2.39 25.15
C ILE A 156 -3.24 -1.48 25.64
N SER A 157 -2.15 -1.33 24.89
CA SER A 157 -1.06 -0.44 25.28
C SER A 157 -1.45 1.05 25.30
N HIS A 158 -2.53 1.42 24.60
CA HIS A 158 -3.14 2.75 24.63
C HIS A 158 -4.26 2.88 25.68
N GLY A 159 -4.45 1.89 26.55
CA GLY A 159 -5.43 1.93 27.64
C GLY A 159 -6.87 1.59 27.21
N CYS A 160 -7.07 1.01 26.02
CA CYS A 160 -8.39 0.56 25.59
C CYS A 160 -8.77 -0.77 26.27
N ARG A 161 -10.06 -0.96 26.56
CA ARG A 161 -10.62 -2.27 26.88
C ARG A 161 -10.98 -2.97 25.57
N VAL A 162 -10.33 -4.10 25.31
CA VAL A 162 -10.48 -4.81 24.03
C VAL A 162 -11.33 -6.06 24.20
N THR A 163 -12.32 -6.23 23.30
CA THR A 163 -13.03 -7.49 23.08
C THR A 163 -12.69 -8.01 21.69
N MET A 164 -12.36 -9.30 21.57
CA MET A 164 -12.10 -9.93 20.27
C MET A 164 -13.21 -10.93 19.95
N VAL A 165 -13.66 -10.93 18.70
CA VAL A 165 -14.69 -11.83 18.17
C VAL A 165 -14.12 -12.55 16.95
N ASP A 166 -14.22 -13.88 16.92
CA ASP A 166 -13.73 -14.74 15.82
C ASP A 166 -14.70 -15.91 15.56
#